data_AF-A0A7Y8LFC1-F1
#
_entry.id   AF-A0A7Y8LFC1-F1
#
_cell.length_a   1.000
_cell.length_b   1.000
_cell.length_c   1.000
_cell.angle_alpha   90.00
_cell.angle_beta   90.00
_cell.angle_gamma   90.00
#
_symmetry.space_group_name_H-M   'P 1'
#
loop_
_entity.id
_entity.type
_entity.pdbx_description
1 polymer ?
#
loop_
_entity_poly.entity_id
_entity_poly.type
_entity_poly.pdbx_seq_one_letter_code
_entity_poly.pdbx_strand_id
1 'polypeptide(L)'
;MELCDVYLALGEDGFRELLSRVSMSRLKTYQIFEQVKVRCRLVKLNSEHLRKAAPRLWERLAARDEALAGDLAQAILVTWLDMIIEALDTLGVPHQDGFFSKDADLSEHLKDDWQGRAYDALKDKYPPVVLRFYLNHLAVETGRATELFAPAA
;
A
#
# COMPACT_ATOMS: atom_id res chain seq x y z
N MET A 1 -5.08 -6.19 13.47
CA MET A 1 -5.56 -5.98 12.08
C MET A 1 -4.54 -6.59 11.15
N GLU A 2 -4.99 -7.16 10.05
CA GLU A 2 -4.12 -7.77 9.04
C GLU A 2 -4.07 -6.93 7.77
N LEU A 3 -3.16 -7.28 6.86
CA LEU A 3 -2.96 -6.52 5.64
C LEU A 3 -4.15 -6.67 4.66
N CYS A 4 -4.83 -7.82 4.65
CA CYS A 4 -6.09 -7.94 3.91
C CYS A 4 -7.13 -6.88 4.31
N ASP A 5 -7.20 -6.51 5.59
CA ASP A 5 -8.17 -5.51 6.08
C ASP A 5 -7.98 -4.14 5.40
N VAL A 6 -6.72 -3.77 5.12
CA VAL A 6 -6.38 -2.52 4.43
C VAL A 6 -7.00 -2.45 3.05
N TYR A 7 -6.95 -3.55 2.28
CA TYR A 7 -7.58 -3.61 0.97
C TYR A 7 -9.10 -3.60 1.08
N LEU A 8 -9.66 -4.40 1.99
CA LEU A 8 -11.09 -4.58 2.12
C LEU A 8 -11.80 -3.27 2.51
N ALA A 9 -11.17 -2.43 3.34
CA ALA A 9 -11.71 -1.12 3.72
C ALA A 9 -11.68 -0.05 2.61
N LEU A 10 -10.93 -0.26 1.54
CA LEU A 10 -10.98 0.59 0.34
C LEU A 10 -12.14 0.20 -0.59
N GLY A 11 -12.72 -0.97 -0.38
CA GLY A 11 -13.69 -1.56 -1.30
C GLY A 11 -13.06 -2.03 -2.62
N GLU A 12 -13.85 -2.74 -3.40
CA GLU A 12 -13.38 -3.35 -4.64
C GLU A 12 -12.95 -2.30 -5.68
N ASP A 13 -13.65 -1.17 -5.74
CA ASP A 13 -13.30 -0.07 -6.66
C ASP A 13 -11.97 0.58 -6.29
N GLY A 14 -11.73 0.85 -4.99
CA GLY A 14 -10.45 1.36 -4.51
C GLY A 14 -9.31 0.38 -4.79
N PHE A 15 -9.56 -0.92 -4.59
CA PHE A 15 -8.59 -1.96 -4.94
C PHE A 15 -8.26 -1.98 -6.45
N ARG A 16 -9.29 -1.90 -7.32
CA ARG A 16 -9.10 -1.81 -8.77
C ARG A 16 -8.30 -0.58 -9.17
N GLU A 17 -8.55 0.55 -8.52
CA GLU A 17 -7.80 1.78 -8.73
C GLU A 17 -6.32 1.59 -8.37
N LEU A 18 -6.00 1.01 -7.20
CA LEU A 18 -4.63 0.71 -6.80
C LEU A 18 -3.92 -0.17 -7.85
N LEU A 19 -4.55 -1.27 -8.27
CA LEU A 19 -3.98 -2.17 -9.28
C LEU A 19 -3.72 -1.48 -10.62
N SER A 20 -4.60 -0.56 -11.03
CA SER A 20 -4.46 0.15 -12.30
C SER A 20 -3.22 1.06 -12.34
N ARG A 21 -2.73 1.47 -11.17
CA ARG A 21 -1.62 2.39 -11.01
C ARG A 21 -0.26 1.70 -10.95
N VAL A 22 -0.20 0.37 -10.75
CA VAL A 22 1.05 -0.39 -10.59
C VAL A 22 2.00 -0.23 -11.78
N SER A 23 3.24 0.15 -11.50
CA SER A 23 4.27 0.41 -12.50
C SER A 23 5.13 -0.81 -12.81
N MET A 24 4.99 -1.37 -14.00
CA MET A 24 5.77 -2.55 -14.44
C MET A 24 7.28 -2.27 -14.46
N SER A 25 7.71 -1.04 -14.74
CA SER A 25 9.12 -0.66 -14.72
C SER A 25 9.65 -0.64 -13.28
N ARG A 26 8.93 -0.04 -12.33
CA ARG A 26 9.30 -0.07 -10.91
C ARG A 26 9.36 -1.51 -10.40
N LEU A 27 8.40 -2.38 -10.73
CA LEU A 27 8.45 -3.79 -10.34
C LEU A 27 9.73 -4.50 -10.82
N LYS A 28 10.23 -4.16 -12.02
CA LYS A 28 11.49 -4.70 -12.55
C LYS A 28 12.71 -4.10 -11.84
N THR A 29 12.72 -2.78 -11.62
CA THR A 29 13.78 -2.09 -10.88
C THR A 29 14.00 -2.69 -9.50
N TYR A 30 12.92 -2.98 -8.79
CA TYR A 30 12.96 -3.61 -7.46
C TYR A 30 12.91 -5.14 -7.49
N GLN A 31 13.07 -5.77 -8.67
CA GLN A 31 13.14 -7.22 -8.85
C GLN A 31 11.95 -8.05 -8.33
N ILE A 32 10.78 -7.43 -8.14
CA ILE A 32 9.55 -8.09 -7.65
C ILE A 32 8.60 -8.53 -8.77
N PHE A 33 8.91 -8.21 -10.03
CA PHE A 33 8.04 -8.49 -11.19
C PHE A 33 7.60 -9.96 -11.29
N GLU A 34 8.53 -10.92 -11.20
CA GLU A 34 8.18 -12.34 -11.32
C GLU A 34 7.41 -12.87 -10.10
N GLN A 35 7.76 -12.42 -8.89
CA GLN A 35 7.01 -12.76 -7.67
C GLN A 35 5.55 -12.33 -7.78
N VAL A 36 5.30 -11.07 -8.17
CA VAL A 36 3.94 -10.54 -8.35
C VAL A 36 3.17 -11.32 -9.42
N LYS A 37 3.82 -11.66 -10.54
CA LYS A 37 3.23 -12.46 -11.62
C LYS A 37 2.78 -13.83 -11.13
N VAL A 38 3.66 -14.54 -10.41
CA VAL A 38 3.36 -15.87 -9.83
C VAL A 38 2.25 -15.75 -8.80
N ARG A 39 2.35 -14.79 -7.87
CA ARG A 39 1.34 -14.61 -6.81
C ARG A 39 -0.04 -14.31 -7.38
N CYS A 40 -0.11 -13.47 -8.41
CA CYS A 40 -1.36 -13.13 -9.09
C CYS A 40 -1.87 -14.25 -10.01
N ARG A 41 -1.10 -15.34 -10.19
CA ARG A 41 -1.39 -16.46 -11.08
C ARG A 41 -1.62 -15.98 -12.51
N LEU A 42 -0.69 -15.19 -13.03
CA LEU A 42 -0.75 -14.59 -14.36
C LEU A 42 0.28 -15.22 -15.30
N VAL A 43 -0.16 -15.54 -16.52
CA VAL A 43 0.74 -15.97 -17.60
C VAL A 43 1.62 -14.81 -18.06
N LYS A 44 1.07 -13.59 -18.06
CA LYS A 44 1.77 -12.35 -18.41
C LYS A 44 1.38 -11.26 -17.41
N LEU A 45 2.39 -10.57 -16.86
CA LEU A 45 2.16 -9.44 -15.97
C LEU A 45 2.25 -8.13 -16.76
N ASN A 46 1.13 -7.43 -16.86
CA ASN A 46 0.99 -6.06 -17.38
C ASN A 46 -0.33 -5.46 -16.86
N SER A 47 -0.55 -4.18 -17.10
CA SER A 47 -1.72 -3.45 -16.59
C SER A 47 -3.06 -4.05 -17.06
N GLU A 48 -3.15 -4.54 -18.30
CA GLU A 48 -4.38 -5.19 -18.80
C GLU A 48 -4.67 -6.50 -18.06
N HIS A 49 -3.66 -7.34 -17.89
CA HIS A 49 -3.82 -8.65 -17.23
C HIS A 49 -4.11 -8.50 -15.74
N LEU A 50 -3.48 -7.53 -15.07
CA LEU A 50 -3.79 -7.17 -13.68
C LEU A 50 -5.24 -6.70 -13.53
N ARG A 51 -5.68 -5.78 -14.40
CA ARG A 51 -7.06 -5.27 -14.38
C ARG A 51 -8.07 -6.39 -14.61
N LYS A 52 -7.81 -7.31 -15.56
CA LYS A 52 -8.68 -8.48 -15.81
C LYS A 52 -8.70 -9.46 -14.63
N ALA A 53 -7.61 -9.57 -13.89
CA ALA A 53 -7.52 -10.44 -12.72
C ALA A 53 -8.08 -9.84 -11.43
N ALA A 54 -8.33 -8.52 -11.40
CA ALA A 54 -8.81 -7.81 -10.21
C ALA A 54 -9.98 -8.50 -9.48
N PRO A 55 -11.07 -8.96 -10.13
CA PRO A 55 -12.17 -9.64 -9.43
C PRO A 55 -11.69 -10.88 -8.66
N ARG A 56 -10.88 -11.73 -9.30
CA ARG A 56 -10.34 -12.96 -8.69
C ARG A 56 -9.33 -12.67 -7.57
N LEU A 57 -8.55 -11.60 -7.72
CA LEU A 57 -7.62 -11.18 -6.66
C LEU A 57 -8.38 -10.63 -5.46
N TRP A 58 -9.47 -9.90 -5.69
CA TRP A 58 -10.36 -9.41 -4.65
C TRP A 58 -11.00 -10.54 -3.85
N GLU A 59 -11.54 -11.57 -4.52
CA GLU A 59 -12.08 -12.77 -3.86
C GLU A 59 -11.05 -13.44 -2.93
N ARG A 60 -9.79 -13.48 -3.34
CA ARG A 60 -8.69 -14.04 -2.53
C ARG A 60 -8.36 -13.18 -1.32
N LEU A 61 -8.38 -11.86 -1.47
CA LEU A 61 -8.21 -10.94 -0.34
C LEU A 61 -9.37 -11.07 0.65
N ALA A 62 -10.60 -11.19 0.17
CA ALA A 62 -11.78 -11.48 1.00
C ALA A 62 -11.66 -12.84 1.70
N ALA A 63 -11.04 -13.83 1.07
CA ALA A 63 -10.70 -15.12 1.65
C ALA A 63 -9.42 -15.11 2.53
N ARG A 64 -8.91 -13.93 2.91
CA ARG A 64 -7.78 -13.73 3.83
C ARG A 64 -6.44 -14.33 3.34
N ASP A 65 -6.18 -14.26 2.04
CA ASP A 65 -4.88 -14.63 1.47
C ASP A 65 -3.81 -13.55 1.79
N GLU A 66 -3.25 -13.59 3.00
CA GLU A 66 -2.25 -12.60 3.46
C GLU A 66 -0.96 -12.60 2.62
N ALA A 67 -0.60 -13.76 2.06
CA ALA A 67 0.57 -13.84 1.18
C ALA A 67 0.33 -13.10 -0.15
N LEU A 68 -0.90 -13.09 -0.67
CA LEU A 68 -1.29 -12.22 -1.76
C LEU A 68 -1.28 -10.75 -1.34
N ALA A 69 -1.84 -10.44 -0.16
CA ALA A 69 -1.91 -9.08 0.35
C ALA A 69 -0.52 -8.42 0.46
N GLY A 70 0.46 -9.15 0.98
CA GLY A 70 1.85 -8.71 1.12
C GLY A 70 2.53 -8.42 -0.23
N ASP A 71 2.48 -9.36 -1.17
CA ASP A 71 3.12 -9.19 -2.48
C ASP A 71 2.45 -8.07 -3.30
N LEU A 72 1.14 -7.91 -3.20
CA LEU A 72 0.43 -6.78 -3.81
C LEU A 72 0.82 -5.45 -3.14
N ALA A 73 1.02 -5.45 -1.82
CA ALA A 73 1.38 -4.23 -1.10
C ALA A 73 2.74 -3.76 -1.57
N GLN A 74 3.72 -4.67 -1.66
CA GLN A 74 5.03 -4.35 -2.23
C GLN A 74 4.91 -3.79 -3.64
N ALA A 75 4.11 -4.41 -4.52
CA ALA A 75 3.92 -3.94 -5.89
C ALA A 75 3.35 -2.50 -5.97
N ILE A 76 2.40 -2.20 -5.09
CA ILE A 76 1.78 -0.87 -4.98
C ILE A 76 2.78 0.12 -4.37
N LEU A 77 3.43 -0.21 -3.26
CA LEU A 77 4.32 0.69 -2.53
C LEU A 77 5.54 1.10 -3.37
N VAL A 78 6.21 0.16 -4.04
CA VAL A 78 7.38 0.51 -4.90
C VAL A 78 6.99 1.39 -6.09
N THR A 79 5.72 1.36 -6.49
CA THR A 79 5.19 2.26 -7.53
C THR A 79 5.11 3.71 -7.05
N TRP A 80 4.93 3.92 -5.75
CA TRP A 80 4.64 5.21 -5.13
C TRP A 80 5.72 5.66 -4.14
N LEU A 81 6.98 5.24 -4.33
CA LEU A 81 8.08 5.58 -3.41
C LEU A 81 8.27 7.08 -3.20
N ASP A 82 8.08 7.89 -4.24
CA ASP A 82 8.25 9.34 -4.12
C ASP A 82 7.22 9.94 -3.14
N MET A 83 5.99 9.40 -3.13
CA MET A 83 4.96 9.77 -2.14
C MET A 83 5.29 9.24 -0.75
N ILE A 84 5.77 7.99 -0.66
CA ILE A 84 6.15 7.37 0.62
C ILE A 84 7.26 8.17 1.29
N ILE A 85 8.28 8.57 0.53
CA ILE A 85 9.38 9.43 1.01
C ILE A 85 8.80 10.71 1.59
N GLU A 86 7.96 11.43 0.84
CA GLU A 86 7.39 12.69 1.30
C GLU A 86 6.47 12.52 2.53
N ALA A 87 5.75 11.42 2.63
CA ALA A 87 4.95 11.09 3.80
C ALA A 87 5.82 10.81 5.03
N LEU A 88 6.91 10.05 4.88
CA LEU A 88 7.83 9.79 5.97
C LEU A 88 8.57 11.06 6.39
N ASP A 89 9.02 11.90 5.45
CA ASP A 89 9.60 13.22 5.71
C ASP A 89 8.61 14.11 6.49
N THR A 90 7.34 14.13 6.09
CA THR A 90 6.27 14.88 6.78
C THR A 90 6.07 14.40 8.22
N LEU A 91 6.20 13.10 8.45
CA LEU A 91 6.11 12.48 9.78
C LEU A 91 7.42 12.57 10.58
N GLY A 92 8.50 13.01 9.94
CA GLY A 92 9.85 13.02 10.51
C GLY A 92 10.43 11.63 10.75
N VAL A 93 9.90 10.58 10.10
CA VAL A 93 10.37 9.21 10.25
C VAL A 93 11.71 9.04 9.54
N PRO A 94 12.79 8.60 10.22
CA PRO A 94 14.07 8.34 9.56
C PRO A 94 13.94 7.19 8.56
N HIS A 95 14.38 7.43 7.32
CA HIS A 95 14.35 6.43 6.26
C HIS A 95 15.51 6.60 5.28
N GLN A 96 15.74 5.59 4.46
CA GLN A 96 16.62 5.60 3.30
C GLN A 96 15.79 5.30 2.05
N ASP A 97 15.57 6.30 1.19
CA ASP A 97 14.79 6.16 -0.05
C ASP A 97 13.38 5.54 0.13
N GLY A 98 12.71 5.88 1.23
CA GLY A 98 11.37 5.38 1.57
C GLY A 98 11.37 4.05 2.34
N PHE A 99 12.55 3.50 2.65
CA PHE A 99 12.71 2.27 3.41
C PHE A 99 13.26 2.53 4.81
N PHE A 100 12.75 1.79 5.80
CA PHE A 100 13.27 1.78 7.17
C PHE A 100 13.23 0.34 7.71
N SER A 101 13.96 0.09 8.79
CA SER A 101 14.03 -1.26 9.39
C SER A 101 12.68 -1.69 9.95
N LYS A 102 12.34 -2.97 9.83
CA LYS A 102 11.15 -3.53 10.48
C LYS A 102 11.18 -3.40 12.01
N ASP A 103 12.38 -3.32 12.57
CA ASP A 103 12.61 -3.16 14.01
C ASP A 103 12.76 -1.69 14.42
N ALA A 104 12.54 -0.74 13.51
CA ALA A 104 12.61 0.68 13.83
C ALA A 104 11.49 1.06 14.80
N ASP A 105 11.86 1.68 15.92
CA ASP A 105 10.87 2.24 16.83
C ASP A 105 10.36 3.58 16.28
N LEU A 106 9.13 3.57 15.76
CA LEU A 106 8.47 4.75 15.22
C LEU A 106 7.53 5.44 16.22
N SER A 107 7.59 5.09 17.51
CA SER A 107 6.64 5.56 18.53
C SER A 107 6.64 7.06 18.69
N GLU A 108 7.79 7.71 18.54
CA GLU A 108 7.91 9.16 18.66
C GLU A 108 7.30 9.92 17.47
N HIS A 109 7.20 9.27 16.30
CA HIS A 109 6.73 9.88 15.05
C HIS A 109 5.23 9.61 14.81
N LEU A 110 4.77 8.41 15.15
CA LEU A 110 3.42 7.92 14.89
C LEU A 110 2.52 8.08 16.13
N LYS A 111 2.38 9.34 16.59
CA LYS A 111 1.56 9.76 17.74
C LYS A 111 0.29 10.48 17.30
N ASP A 112 -0.71 10.47 18.17
CA ASP A 112 -1.97 11.19 17.99
C ASP A 112 -2.58 10.90 16.61
N ASP A 113 -3.15 11.93 15.95
CA ASP A 113 -3.69 11.84 14.60
C ASP A 113 -2.60 11.97 13.51
N TRP A 114 -1.55 11.16 13.58
CA TRP A 114 -0.48 11.21 12.57
C TRP A 114 -0.98 10.84 11.17
N GLN A 115 -1.97 9.95 11.06
CA GLN A 115 -2.55 9.55 9.77
C GLN A 115 -3.32 10.71 9.14
N GLY A 116 -4.16 11.42 9.91
CA GLY A 116 -4.88 12.61 9.44
C GLY A 116 -3.94 13.73 9.02
N ARG A 117 -2.92 14.04 9.83
CA ARG A 117 -1.90 15.05 9.49
C ARG A 117 -1.16 14.74 8.20
N ALA A 118 -0.69 13.50 8.02
CA ALA A 118 0.00 13.11 6.80
C ALA A 118 -0.94 13.10 5.58
N TYR A 119 -2.18 12.66 5.77
CA TYR A 119 -3.19 12.68 4.71
C TYR A 119 -3.49 14.11 4.25
N ASP A 120 -3.78 15.03 5.17
CA ASP A 120 -4.11 16.42 4.86
C ASP A 120 -2.96 17.17 4.19
N ALA A 121 -1.71 16.87 4.56
CA ALA A 121 -0.54 17.46 3.92
C ALA A 121 -0.34 17.02 2.46
N LEU A 122 -0.84 15.84 2.08
CA LEU A 122 -0.49 15.18 0.82
C LEU A 122 -1.66 14.96 -0.15
N LYS A 123 -2.92 15.04 0.32
CA LYS A 123 -4.12 14.70 -0.45
C LYS A 123 -4.31 15.48 -1.75
N ASP A 124 -3.79 16.70 -1.83
CA ASP A 124 -3.88 17.54 -3.04
C ASP A 124 -2.80 17.22 -4.07
N LYS A 125 -1.75 16.49 -3.67
CA LYS A 125 -0.61 16.11 -4.52
C LYS A 125 -0.67 14.68 -5.02
N TYR A 126 -1.26 13.78 -4.22
CA TYR A 126 -1.29 12.35 -4.52
C TYR A 126 -2.71 11.78 -4.47
N PRO A 127 -2.98 10.68 -5.19
CA PRO A 127 -4.30 10.07 -5.18
C PRO A 127 -4.75 9.66 -3.77
N PRO A 128 -5.94 10.09 -3.32
CA PRO A 128 -6.47 9.77 -2.00
C PRO A 128 -6.46 8.28 -1.66
N VAL A 129 -6.77 7.40 -2.62
CA VAL A 129 -6.79 5.94 -2.42
C VAL A 129 -5.40 5.39 -2.07
N VAL A 130 -4.34 5.95 -2.68
CA VAL A 130 -2.97 5.49 -2.47
C VAL A 130 -2.46 5.97 -1.12
N LEU A 131 -2.74 7.22 -0.75
CA LEU A 131 -2.41 7.76 0.56
C LEU A 131 -3.10 6.95 1.66
N ARG A 132 -4.41 6.73 1.54
CA ARG A 132 -5.17 5.93 2.51
C ARG A 132 -4.64 4.50 2.61
N PHE A 133 -4.28 3.88 1.48
CA PHE A 133 -3.66 2.57 1.47
C PHE A 133 -2.33 2.56 2.24
N TYR A 134 -1.42 3.49 1.91
CA TYR A 134 -0.11 3.56 2.53
C TYR A 134 -0.17 3.83 4.04
N LEU A 135 -0.97 4.80 4.47
CA LEU A 135 -1.09 5.17 5.89
C LEU A 135 -1.66 4.01 6.72
N ASN A 136 -2.63 3.27 6.19
CA ASN A 136 -3.17 2.09 6.84
C ASN A 136 -2.19 0.92 6.84
N HIS A 137 -1.48 0.70 5.73
CA HIS A 137 -0.39 -0.29 5.66
C HIS A 137 0.67 0.01 6.71
N LEU A 138 1.14 1.26 6.82
CA LEU A 138 2.13 1.68 7.81
C LEU A 138 1.62 1.45 9.24
N ALA A 139 0.36 1.76 9.52
CA ALA A 139 -0.23 1.49 10.83
C ALA A 139 -0.27 0.00 11.18
N VAL A 140 -0.60 -0.86 10.21
CA VAL A 140 -0.63 -2.32 10.39
C VAL A 140 0.78 -2.87 10.62
N GLU A 141 1.74 -2.54 9.75
CA GLU A 141 3.13 -3.03 9.86
C GLU A 141 3.83 -2.57 11.14
N THR A 142 3.45 -1.43 11.70
CA THR A 142 4.02 -0.90 12.95
C THR A 142 3.24 -1.32 14.19
N GLY A 143 2.23 -2.17 14.06
CA GLY A 143 1.40 -2.66 15.17
C GLY A 143 0.54 -1.58 15.84
N ARG A 144 0.36 -0.42 15.20
CA ARG A 144 -0.42 0.71 15.73
C ARG A 144 -1.87 0.74 15.25
N ALA A 145 -2.24 -0.13 14.34
CA ALA A 145 -3.58 -0.14 13.79
C ALA A 145 -4.59 -0.76 14.78
N THR A 146 -5.26 0.11 15.55
CA THR A 146 -6.48 -0.22 16.32
C THR A 146 -7.73 -0.14 15.46
N GLU A 147 -7.76 0.79 14.51
CA GLU A 147 -8.80 0.98 13.50
C GLU A 147 -8.19 1.39 12.16
N LEU A 148 -8.92 1.19 11.06
CA LEU A 148 -8.49 1.66 9.75
C LEU A 148 -8.85 3.13 9.58
N PHE A 149 -7.86 3.94 9.25
CA PHE A 149 -8.03 5.33 8.90
C PHE A 149 -8.94 5.47 7.68
N ALA A 150 -9.97 6.29 7.85
CA ALA A 150 -10.84 6.80 6.82
C ALA A 150 -10.89 8.33 6.97
N PRO A 151 -10.42 9.11 5.98
CA PRO A 151 -10.47 10.56 6.07
C PRO A 151 -11.94 11.02 6.11
N ALA A 152 -12.20 12.12 6.82
CA ALA A 152 -13.51 12.75 6.81
C ALA A 152 -13.87 13.19 5.38
N ALA A 153 -15.12 12.93 4.98
CA ALA A 153 -15.64 13.25 3.65
C ALA A 153 -15.82 14.76 3.43
#